data_AF-A0A539CVR3-F1
#
_entry.id   AF-A0A539CVR3-F1
#
_cell.length_a   1.000
_cell.length_b   1.000
_cell.length_c   1.000
_cell.angle_alpha   90.00
_cell.angle_beta   90.00
_cell.angle_gamma   90.00
#
_symmetry.space_group_name_H-M   'P 1'
#
loop_
_entity.id
_entity.type
_entity.pdbx_description
1 polymer ?
#
loop_
_entity_poly.entity_id
_entity_poly.type
_entity_poly.pdbx_seq_one_letter_code
_entity_poly.pdbx_strand_id
1 'polypeptide(L)'
;MNSNVHALEGITPLRTEVGRPDRADVEAAFRTIIRWAGDDPEREGLIETPARMARSFEEFFVGYAQTQSNSCKKLSRKSKVMTK
;
A
#
# COMPACT_ATOMS: atom_id res chain seq x y z
N MET A 1 -14.76 -46.92 -4.96
CA MET A 1 -14.11 -45.91 -5.85
C MET A 1 -14.43 -44.54 -5.27
N ASN A 2 -13.70 -44.15 -4.23
CA ASN A 2 -13.94 -42.93 -3.48
C ASN A 2 -12.98 -41.83 -3.96
N SER A 3 -13.60 -40.82 -4.55
CA SER A 3 -13.03 -39.61 -5.09
C SER A 3 -12.35 -38.80 -3.98
N ASN A 4 -11.01 -38.87 -3.91
CA ASN A 4 -10.24 -37.95 -3.08
C ASN A 4 -10.07 -36.62 -3.83
N VAL A 5 -11.15 -35.83 -3.89
CA VAL A 5 -11.14 -34.48 -4.50
C VAL A 5 -10.99 -33.35 -3.46
N HIS A 6 -10.72 -33.66 -2.18
CA HIS A 6 -10.73 -32.67 -1.09
C HIS A 6 -9.35 -32.39 -0.46
N ALA A 7 -8.25 -32.49 -1.21
CA ALA A 7 -6.90 -32.29 -0.67
C ALA A 7 -6.28 -30.91 -1.01
N LEU A 8 -7.08 -29.84 -1.18
CA LEU A 8 -6.57 -28.49 -1.49
C LEU A 8 -7.32 -27.35 -0.76
N GLU A 9 -7.85 -27.58 0.45
CA GLU A 9 -8.38 -26.49 1.29
C GLU A 9 -7.37 -26.07 2.37
N GLY A 10 -6.31 -25.36 1.97
CA GLY A 10 -5.28 -24.98 2.94
C GLY A 10 -4.32 -23.86 2.57
N ILE A 11 -4.64 -23.01 1.59
CA ILE A 11 -3.86 -21.78 1.36
C ILE A 11 -4.67 -20.61 1.91
N THR A 12 -4.76 -20.53 3.23
CA THR A 12 -5.14 -19.29 3.89
C THR A 12 -3.96 -18.33 3.69
N PRO A 13 -4.11 -17.19 2.99
CA PRO A 13 -3.05 -16.20 3.00
C PRO A 13 -2.94 -15.71 4.45
N LEU A 14 -1.83 -16.04 5.10
CA LEU A 14 -1.37 -15.32 6.28
C LEU A 14 -1.16 -13.88 5.81
N ARG A 15 -2.21 -13.07 5.88
CA ARG A 15 -2.11 -11.63 5.74
C ARG A 15 -1.27 -11.18 6.92
N THR A 16 0.05 -11.12 6.71
CA THR A 16 0.92 -10.32 7.54
C THR A 16 0.35 -8.92 7.43
N GLU A 17 -0.28 -8.44 8.51
CA GLU A 17 -0.64 -7.04 8.66
C GLU A 17 0.66 -6.26 8.47
N VAL A 18 0.85 -5.70 7.28
CA VAL A 18 2.04 -4.94 6.92
C VAL A 18 1.95 -3.66 7.72
N GLY A 19 2.44 -3.69 8.97
CA GLY A 19 2.56 -2.52 9.81
C GLY A 19 3.34 -1.46 9.06
N ARG A 20 2.83 -0.23 9.03
CA ARG A 20 3.49 0.88 8.36
C ARG A 20 4.84 1.11 9.07
N PRO A 21 5.99 0.93 8.40
CA PRO A 21 7.30 1.17 9.00
C PRO A 21 7.45 2.66 9.35
N ASP A 22 8.35 2.96 10.29
CA ASP A 22 8.64 4.35 10.64
C ASP A 22 9.32 5.08 9.46
N ARG A 23 9.22 6.40 9.45
CA ARG A 23 9.86 7.22 8.41
C ARG A 23 11.36 7.01 8.35
N ALA A 24 12.03 6.81 9.49
CA ALA A 24 13.47 6.57 9.53
C ALA A 24 13.85 5.27 8.79
N ASP A 25 13.04 4.22 8.92
CA ASP A 25 13.27 2.93 8.26
C ASP A 25 13.14 3.06 6.74
N VAL A 26 12.15 3.84 6.29
CA VAL A 26 11.93 4.12 4.87
C VAL A 26 13.11 4.90 4.27
N GLU A 27 13.61 5.92 4.99
CA GLU A 27 14.80 6.68 4.55
C GLU A 27 16.05 5.78 4.48
N ALA A 28 16.23 4.87 5.44
CA ALA A 28 17.33 3.89 5.42
C ALA A 28 17.22 2.89 4.25
N ALA A 29 16.01 2.47 3.90
CA ALA A 29 15.77 1.64 2.73
C ALA A 29 16.15 2.39 1.43
N PHE A 30 15.78 3.67 1.30
CA PHE A 30 16.18 4.48 0.15
C PHE A 30 17.70 4.68 0.07
N ARG A 31 18.39 4.91 1.19
CA ARG A 31 19.87 4.94 1.20
C ARG A 31 20.47 3.64 0.67
N THR A 32 19.84 2.50 0.96
CA THR A 32 20.29 1.19 0.47
C THR A 32 20.09 1.06 -1.04
N ILE A 33 18.95 1.52 -1.58
CA ILE A 33 18.69 1.52 -3.02
C ILE A 33 19.67 2.43 -3.77
N ILE A 34 19.96 3.62 -3.24
CA ILE A 34 20.92 4.56 -3.85
C ILE A 34 22.33 3.95 -3.89
N ARG A 35 22.78 3.32 -2.80
CA ARG A 35 24.06 2.59 -2.79
C ARG A 35 24.07 1.43 -3.78
N TRP A 36 22.95 0.73 -3.94
CA TRP A 36 22.83 -0.33 -4.94
C TRP A 36 22.91 0.21 -6.38
N ALA A 37 22.44 1.43 -6.62
CA ALA A 37 22.60 2.12 -7.90
C ALA A 37 24.04 2.59 -8.17
N GLY A 38 24.96 2.48 -7.20
CA GLY A 38 26.34 2.93 -7.32
C GLY A 38 26.55 4.42 -7.03
N ASP A 39 25.59 5.06 -6.38
CA ASP A 39 25.68 6.48 -5.98
C ASP A 39 25.91 6.60 -4.46
N ASP A 40 26.47 7.74 -4.04
CA ASP A 40 26.82 8.00 -2.64
C ASP A 40 25.75 8.85 -1.95
N PRO A 41 24.95 8.28 -1.02
CA PRO A 41 23.92 9.02 -0.30
C PRO A 41 24.47 10.05 0.71
N GLU A 42 25.78 10.03 1.04
CA GLU A 42 26.41 10.99 1.96
C GLU A 42 26.98 12.22 1.25
N ARG A 43 26.86 12.31 -0.08
CA ARG A 43 27.27 13.49 -0.85
C ARG A 43 26.37 14.69 -0.53
N GLU A 44 26.93 15.88 -0.41
CA GLU A 44 26.21 17.13 -0.05
C GLU A 44 24.92 17.36 -0.85
N GLY A 45 24.90 16.99 -2.14
CA GLY A 45 23.71 17.11 -3.00
C GLY A 45 22.68 15.97 -2.89
N LEU A 46 23.01 14.86 -2.21
CA LEU A 46 22.21 13.64 -2.13
C LEU A 46 21.73 13.28 -0.72
N ILE A 47 22.25 13.94 0.32
CA ILE A 47 21.84 13.75 1.72
C ILE A 47 20.32 13.99 1.91
N GLU A 48 19.76 14.97 1.20
CA GLU A 48 18.32 15.29 1.28
C GLU A 48 17.44 14.40 0.40
N THR A 49 18.03 13.65 -0.53
CA THR A 49 17.29 12.83 -1.51
C THR A 49 16.43 11.75 -0.85
N PRO A 50 16.94 10.96 0.13
CA PRO A 50 16.12 9.96 0.84
C PRO A 50 14.90 10.57 1.53
N ALA A 51 15.07 11.72 2.20
CA ALA A 51 13.99 12.38 2.93
C ALA A 51 12.91 12.93 1.99
N ARG A 52 13.32 13.45 0.83
CA ARG A 52 12.42 13.96 -0.21
C ARG A 52 11.63 12.82 -0.87
N MET A 53 12.29 11.70 -1.15
CA MET A 53 11.63 10.50 -1.70
C MET A 53 10.59 9.95 -0.73
N ALA A 54 10.92 9.82 0.56
CA ALA A 54 9.97 9.36 1.58
C ALA A 54 8.70 10.22 1.61
N ARG A 55 8.83 11.56 1.56
CA ARG A 55 7.71 12.50 1.51
C ARG A 55 6.87 12.32 0.25
N SER A 56 7.48 12.26 -0.93
CA SER A 56 6.75 12.09 -2.19
C SER A 56 6.00 10.76 -2.23
N PHE A 57 6.60 9.68 -1.74
CA PHE A 57 5.94 8.37 -1.66
C PHE A 57 4.74 8.42 -0.69
N GLU A 58 4.86 9.10 0.45
CA GLU A 58 3.74 9.27 1.39
C GLU A 58 2.53 9.94 0.74
N GLU A 59 2.75 10.98 -0.08
CA GLU A 59 1.70 11.67 -0.84
C GLU A 59 1.09 10.78 -1.92
N PHE A 60 1.91 10.03 -2.67
CA PHE A 60 1.42 9.12 -3.72
C PHE A 60 0.54 7.99 -3.15
N PHE A 61 0.92 7.44 -1.99
CA PHE A 61 0.20 6.30 -1.40
C PHE A 61 -0.95 6.68 -0.47
N VAL A 62 -1.17 7.98 -0.23
CA VAL A 62 -2.28 8.49 0.61
C VAL A 62 -3.65 8.09 0.06
N GLY A 63 -3.78 7.91 -1.26
CA GLY A 63 -5.03 7.47 -1.91
C GLY A 63 -5.33 5.97 -1.75
N TYR A 64 -4.30 5.14 -1.60
CA TYR A 64 -4.47 3.70 -1.37
C TYR A 64 -4.91 3.40 0.06
N ALA A 65 -4.43 4.18 1.03
CA ALA A 65 -4.94 4.13 2.40
C ALA A 65 -6.43 4.52 2.50
N GLN A 66 -6.95 5.27 1.53
CA GLN A 66 -8.34 5.76 1.52
C GLN A 66 -9.35 4.79 0.91
N THR A 67 -8.93 3.68 0.30
CA THR A 67 -9.86 2.78 -0.39
C THR A 67 -9.86 1.41 0.24
N GLN A 68 -10.89 1.13 1.04
CA GLN A 68 -11.35 -0.25 1.29
C GLN A 68 -12.82 -0.41 1.69
N SER A 69 -13.60 0.63 2.02
CA SER A 69 -15.02 0.42 2.39
C SER A 69 -16.01 1.56 2.08
N ASN A 70 -15.55 2.82 1.95
CA ASN A 70 -16.49 3.96 2.04
C ASN A 70 -16.82 4.70 0.73
N SER A 71 -16.31 4.27 -0.42
CA SER A 71 -16.65 4.92 -1.71
C SER A 71 -18.02 4.51 -2.27
N CYS A 72 -18.62 3.41 -1.77
CA CYS A 72 -19.90 2.90 -2.27
C CYS A 72 -21.06 3.09 -1.25
N LYS A 73 -21.43 4.34 -0.94
CA LYS A 73 -22.68 4.62 -0.17
C LYS A 73 -23.57 5.75 -0.73
N LYS A 74 -23.23 6.39 -1.86
CA LYS A 74 -23.95 7.59 -2.32
C LYS A 74 -24.83 7.43 -3.57
N LEU A 75 -25.18 6.21 -4.00
CA LEU A 75 -26.10 6.03 -5.12
C LEU A 75 -27.22 5.03 -4.83
N SER A 76 -28.01 5.28 -3.77
CA SER A 76 -29.32 4.63 -3.62
C SER A 76 -30.22 5.54 -2.80
N ARG A 77 -31.04 6.36 -3.49
CA ARG A 77 -32.28 7.02 -2.98
C ARG A 77 -32.83 8.02 -4.02
N LYS A 78 -33.21 7.56 -5.22
CA LYS A 78 -34.20 8.25 -6.06
C LYS A 78 -34.99 7.23 -6.89
N SER A 79 -35.83 6.43 -6.23
CA SER A 79 -36.89 5.70 -6.93
C SER A 79 -38.03 5.32 -5.99
N LYS A 80 -38.89 6.31 -5.72
CA LYS A 80 -40.27 6.23 -5.18
C LYS A 80 -40.67 7.71 -4.97
N VAL A 81 -41.76 8.31 -5.45
CA VAL A 81 -43.10 7.86 -5.80
C VAL A 81 -43.65 8.93 -6.77
N MET A 82 -44.18 8.55 -7.93
CA MET A 82 -45.13 9.37 -8.68
C MET A 82 -46.17 8.44 -9.29
N THR A 83 -47.03 7.93 -8.42
CA THR A 83 -48.31 7.31 -8.76
C THR A 83 -49.36 7.88 -7.82
N LYS A 84 -49.99 8.96 -8.27
CA LYS A 84 -51.37 9.31 -7.96
C LYS A 84 -51.92 10.19 -9.06
#